data_AF-A0A1F6I7A9-F1
#
_entry.id   AF-A0A1F6I7A9-F1
#
_cell.length_a   1.000
_cell.length_b   1.000
_cell.length_c   1.000
_cell.angle_alpha   90.00
_cell.angle_beta   90.00
_cell.angle_gamma   90.00
#
_symmetry.space_group_name_H-M   'P 1'
#
loop_
_entity.id
_entity.type
_entity.pdbx_description
1 polymer ?
#
loop_
_entity_poly.entity_id
_entity_poly.type
_entity_poly.pdbx_seq_one_letter_code
_entity_poly.pdbx_strand_id
1 'polypeptide(L)'
;MESSLPRRPFLVQLIKNQFLYGLLLGALFGLIANVASNYVQDKIERQRYYELLESEIFINRSDANTGLDSYNQKITQGVEYGDFSPSQSLFSTEVWKSGLEQGYIVQLEPEIQILLQTHYKYLEDTNNLFGVLNENSWSVFFKYLDAIGTAEETNAKALKDVIFEENAKSKADIDKKVGVVANSILAKFHPTKERLENPLLKIFMGEEVIPGLKGV
;
A
#
# COMPACT_ATOMS: atom_id res chain seq x y z
N MET A 1 -5.27 87.60 5.97
CA MET A 1 -5.94 86.41 5.42
C MET A 1 -4.90 85.30 5.38
N GLU A 2 -4.57 84.72 6.54
CA GLU A 2 -3.58 83.65 6.64
C GLU A 2 -4.32 82.32 6.60
N SER A 3 -4.20 81.60 5.49
CA SER A 3 -4.66 80.22 5.39
C SER A 3 -3.68 79.32 6.12
N SER A 4 -3.98 78.97 7.38
CA SER A 4 -3.27 77.93 8.10
C SER A 4 -3.51 76.58 7.41
N LEU A 5 -2.63 76.21 6.48
CA LEU A 5 -2.54 74.85 5.99
C LEU A 5 -2.27 73.95 7.20
N PRO A 6 -3.17 73.00 7.55
CA PRO A 6 -2.71 71.87 8.32
C PRO A 6 -1.85 71.01 7.38
N ARG A 7 -1.41 69.83 7.81
CA ARG A 7 -1.01 68.73 6.89
C ARG A 7 0.49 68.63 6.53
N ARG A 8 1.35 68.50 7.53
CA ARG A 8 2.55 67.63 7.42
C ARG A 8 2.54 66.45 8.39
N PRO A 9 2.33 66.63 9.71
CA PRO A 9 2.35 65.49 10.64
C PRO A 9 1.16 64.53 10.43
N PHE A 10 -0.03 65.06 10.09
CA PHE A 10 -1.23 64.24 9.84
C PHE A 10 -1.08 63.32 8.62
N LEU A 11 -0.53 63.82 7.51
CA LEU A 11 -0.32 63.01 6.30
C LEU A 11 0.73 61.93 6.51
N VAL A 12 1.82 62.24 7.22
CA VAL A 12 2.86 61.25 7.57
C VAL A 12 2.29 60.17 8.49
N GLN A 13 1.44 60.53 9.45
CA GLN A 13 0.81 59.58 10.35
C GLN A 13 -0.23 58.71 9.64
N LEU A 14 -1.00 59.28 8.71
CA LEU A 14 -1.93 58.55 7.85
C LEU A 14 -1.20 57.50 6.99
N ILE A 15 -0.09 57.89 6.34
CA ILE A 15 0.73 56.99 5.52
C ILE A 15 1.37 55.89 6.37
N LYS A 16 1.90 56.22 7.55
CA LYS A 16 2.46 55.22 8.48
C LYS A 16 1.41 54.19 8.93
N ASN A 17 0.19 54.66 9.23
CA ASN A 17 -0.90 53.76 9.62
C ASN A 17 -1.31 52.86 8.45
N GLN A 18 -1.45 53.41 7.24
CA GLN A 18 -1.76 52.62 6.04
C GLN A 18 -0.67 51.58 5.71
N PHE A 19 0.61 51.95 5.86
CA PHE A 19 1.73 51.02 5.69
C PHE A 19 1.70 49.89 6.74
N LEU A 20 1.43 50.22 8.01
CA LEU A 20 1.32 49.24 9.09
C LEU A 20 0.14 48.27 8.85
N TYR A 21 -1.02 48.78 8.45
CA TYR A 21 -2.16 47.93 8.09
C TYR A 21 -1.86 47.05 6.88
N GLY A 22 -1.18 47.57 5.86
CA GLY A 22 -0.73 46.80 4.71
C GLY A 22 0.24 45.66 5.09
N LEU A 23 1.18 45.93 6.00
CA LEU A 23 2.12 44.94 6.51
C LEU A 23 1.42 43.86 7.35
N LEU A 24 0.50 44.26 8.22
CA LEU A 24 -0.30 43.33 9.02
C LEU A 24 -1.20 42.45 8.14
N LEU A 25 -1.85 43.02 7.14
CA LEU A 25 -2.64 42.26 6.17
C LEU A 25 -1.75 41.31 5.37
N GLY A 26 -0.60 41.78 4.87
CA GLY A 26 0.35 40.94 4.15
C GLY A 26 0.86 39.76 4.99
N ALA A 27 1.17 40.00 6.27
CA ALA A 27 1.56 38.94 7.20
C ALA A 27 0.43 37.94 7.46
N LEU A 28 -0.81 38.42 7.64
CA LEU A 28 -1.99 37.58 7.83
C LEU A 28 -2.27 36.73 6.58
N PHE A 29 -2.25 37.33 5.39
CA PHE A 29 -2.40 36.62 4.12
C PHE A 29 -1.29 35.60 3.91
N GLY A 30 -0.04 35.94 4.24
CA GLY A 30 1.08 35.00 4.17
C GLY A 30 0.90 33.79 5.09
N LEU A 31 0.40 34.01 6.31
CA LEU A 31 0.11 32.93 7.25
C LEU A 31 -1.04 32.05 6.75
N ILE A 32 -2.14 32.65 6.28
CA ILE A 32 -3.28 31.92 5.70
C ILE A 32 -2.83 31.09 4.50
N ALA A 33 -2.04 31.68 3.60
CA ALA A 33 -1.51 30.98 2.43
C ALA A 33 -0.62 29.80 2.82
N ASN A 34 0.23 29.97 3.83
CA ASN A 34 1.10 28.90 4.32
C ASN A 34 0.29 27.75 4.94
N VAL A 35 -0.69 28.06 5.81
CA VAL A 35 -1.59 27.05 6.40
C VAL A 35 -2.38 26.32 5.31
N ALA A 36 -2.92 27.04 4.33
CA ALA A 36 -3.62 26.44 3.21
C ALA A 36 -2.71 25.55 2.36
N SER A 37 -1.48 26.00 2.08
CA SER A 37 -0.49 25.22 1.32
C SER A 37 -0.13 23.92 2.03
N ASN A 38 0.17 23.97 3.33
CA ASN A 38 0.50 22.78 4.11
C ASN A 38 -0.68 21.80 4.17
N TYR A 39 -1.90 22.32 4.33
CA TYR A 39 -3.10 21.49 4.31
C TYR A 39 -3.31 20.79 2.96
N VAL A 40 -3.14 21.51 1.86
CA VAL A 40 -3.27 20.96 0.50
C VAL A 40 -2.18 19.92 0.23
N GLN A 41 -0.94 20.19 0.66
CA GLN A 41 0.17 19.26 0.51
C GLN A 41 -0.08 17.94 1.26
N ASP A 42 -0.48 18.00 2.53
CA ASP A 42 -0.82 16.82 3.34
C ASP A 42 -1.96 16.01 2.69
N LYS A 43 -2.99 16.68 2.16
CA LYS A 43 -4.08 16.00 1.44
C LYS A 43 -3.60 15.28 0.19
N ILE A 44 -2.70 15.87 -0.59
CA ILE A 44 -2.16 15.26 -1.81
C ILE A 44 -1.23 14.10 -1.49
N GLU A 45 -0.32 14.26 -0.54
CA GLU A 45 0.62 13.21 -0.13
C GLU A 45 -0.11 11.98 0.38
N ARG A 46 -1.11 12.19 1.23
CA ARG A 46 -1.96 11.13 1.75
C ARG A 46 -2.78 10.44 0.67
N GLN A 47 -3.35 11.20 -0.27
CA GLN A 47 -4.08 10.64 -1.40
C GLN A 47 -3.19 9.71 -2.22
N ARG A 48 -1.97 10.16 -2.55
CA ARG A 48 -0.98 9.34 -3.28
C ARG A 48 -0.59 8.10 -2.49
N TYR A 49 -0.45 8.23 -1.18
CA TYR A 49 -0.19 7.08 -0.32
C TYR A 49 -1.33 6.04 -0.42
N TYR A 50 -2.59 6.47 -0.35
CA TYR A 50 -3.73 5.56 -0.48
C TYR A 50 -3.77 4.88 -1.86
N GLU A 51 -3.44 5.60 -2.94
CA GLU A 51 -3.32 5.02 -4.28
C GLU A 51 -2.20 3.97 -4.38
N LEU A 52 -1.05 4.23 -3.75
CA LEU A 52 0.03 3.25 -3.66
C LEU A 52 -0.41 2.02 -2.87
N LEU A 53 -1.20 2.21 -1.80
CA LEU A 53 -1.71 1.12 -0.99
C LEU A 53 -2.73 0.27 -1.75
N GLU A 54 -3.63 0.92 -2.50
CA GLU A 54 -4.56 0.25 -3.43
C GLU A 54 -3.79 -0.58 -4.47
N SER A 55 -2.73 -0.04 -5.04
CA SER A 55 -1.85 -0.74 -5.98
C SER A 55 -1.16 -1.95 -5.35
N GLU A 56 -0.62 -1.82 -4.13
CA GLU A 56 -0.02 -2.95 -3.39
C GLU A 56 -1.04 -4.08 -3.15
N ILE A 57 -2.27 -3.75 -2.77
CA ILE A 57 -3.36 -4.73 -2.59
C ILE A 57 -3.70 -5.42 -3.91
N PHE A 58 -3.74 -4.65 -5.01
CA PHE A 58 -3.99 -5.19 -6.34
C PHE A 58 -2.89 -6.18 -6.76
N ILE A 59 -1.61 -5.83 -6.56
CA ILE A 59 -0.47 -6.69 -6.88
C ILE A 59 -0.54 -7.97 -6.05
N ASN A 60 -0.72 -7.87 -4.74
CA ASN A 60 -0.83 -9.03 -3.85
C ASN A 60 -1.98 -9.96 -4.26
N ARG A 61 -3.12 -9.39 -4.68
CA ARG A 61 -4.24 -10.16 -5.23
C ARG A 61 -3.86 -10.85 -6.54
N SER A 62 -3.20 -10.14 -7.46
CA SER A 62 -2.79 -10.67 -8.75
C SER A 62 -1.82 -11.85 -8.58
N ASP A 63 -0.85 -11.70 -7.68
CA ASP A 63 0.12 -12.74 -7.34
C ASP A 63 -0.56 -13.96 -6.73
N ALA A 64 -1.51 -13.74 -5.81
CA ALA A 64 -2.29 -14.81 -5.21
C ALA A 64 -3.14 -15.56 -6.25
N ASN A 65 -3.85 -14.84 -7.12
CA ASN A 65 -4.64 -15.48 -8.18
C ASN A 65 -3.76 -16.28 -9.14
N THR A 66 -2.60 -15.73 -9.54
CA THR A 66 -1.64 -16.41 -10.41
C THR A 66 -1.11 -17.69 -9.76
N GLY A 67 -0.80 -17.65 -8.46
CA GLY A 67 -0.37 -18.81 -7.68
C GLY A 67 -1.45 -19.89 -7.63
N LEU A 68 -2.69 -19.49 -7.36
CA LEU A 68 -3.84 -20.41 -7.30
C LEU A 68 -4.17 -21.04 -8.66
N ASP A 69 -4.14 -20.26 -9.74
CA ASP A 69 -4.39 -20.75 -11.09
C ASP A 69 -3.32 -21.74 -11.54
N SER A 70 -2.04 -21.44 -11.25
CA SER A 70 -0.92 -22.36 -11.48
C SER A 70 -1.09 -23.68 -10.72
N TYR A 71 -1.50 -23.61 -9.45
CA TYR A 71 -1.81 -24.80 -8.65
C TYR A 71 -2.94 -25.64 -9.26
N ASN A 72 -4.07 -25.01 -9.59
CA ASN A 72 -5.23 -25.69 -10.18
C ASN A 72 -4.90 -26.33 -11.54
N GLN A 73 -4.10 -25.64 -12.37
CA GLN A 73 -3.67 -26.16 -13.66
C GLN A 73 -2.81 -27.41 -13.51
N LYS A 74 -1.85 -27.40 -12.59
CA LYS A 74 -0.96 -28.54 -12.34
C LYS A 74 -1.71 -29.76 -11.81
N ILE A 75 -2.69 -29.57 -10.91
CA ILE A 75 -3.59 -30.65 -10.46
C ILE A 75 -4.36 -31.23 -11.64
N THR A 76 -4.95 -30.38 -12.47
CA THR A 76 -5.76 -30.80 -13.63
C THR A 76 -4.94 -31.60 -14.65
N GLN A 77 -3.65 -31.25 -14.80
CA GLN A 77 -2.71 -31.93 -15.70
C GLN A 77 -2.13 -33.22 -15.11
N GLY A 78 -2.43 -33.58 -13.86
CA GLY A 78 -1.89 -34.78 -13.21
C GLY A 78 -0.38 -34.72 -13.01
N VAL A 79 0.21 -33.53 -12.91
CA VAL A 79 1.65 -33.33 -12.70
C VAL A 79 2.02 -33.86 -11.31
N GLU A 80 3.05 -34.72 -11.23
CA GLU A 80 3.58 -35.21 -9.96
C GLU A 80 4.05 -34.04 -9.08
N TYR A 81 3.70 -34.06 -7.79
CA TYR A 81 3.99 -32.98 -6.85
C TYR A 81 5.50 -32.65 -6.73
N GLY A 82 6.39 -33.57 -7.12
CA GLY A 82 7.84 -33.37 -7.14
C GLY A 82 8.36 -32.24 -8.05
N ASP A 83 7.56 -31.78 -9.03
CA ASP A 83 7.87 -30.61 -9.89
C ASP A 83 7.18 -29.31 -9.42
N PHE A 84 6.52 -29.34 -8.26
CA PHE A 84 6.14 -28.12 -7.55
C PHE A 84 7.37 -27.57 -6.85
N SER A 85 8.11 -26.68 -7.49
CA SER A 85 8.79 -25.64 -6.74
C SER A 85 7.75 -24.56 -6.49
N PRO A 86 7.09 -24.49 -5.31
CA PRO A 86 6.29 -23.33 -5.00
C PRO A 86 7.27 -22.15 -4.98
N SER A 87 7.18 -21.25 -5.95
CA SER A 87 7.79 -19.94 -5.80
C SER A 87 7.12 -19.32 -4.58
N GLN A 88 7.80 -19.35 -3.44
CA GLN A 88 7.35 -18.71 -2.21
C GLN A 88 7.64 -17.21 -2.32
N SER A 89 7.11 -16.56 -3.36
CA SER A 89 7.17 -15.12 -3.49
C SER A 89 6.40 -14.53 -2.31
N LEU A 90 7.12 -13.75 -1.51
CA LEU A 90 6.54 -13.03 -0.38
C LEU A 90 5.62 -11.93 -0.92
N PHE A 91 4.52 -11.69 -0.24
CA PHE A 91 3.62 -10.59 -0.57
C PHE A 91 4.25 -9.26 -0.14
N SER A 92 4.02 -8.19 -0.90
CA SER A 92 4.51 -6.87 -0.51
C SER A 92 3.73 -6.34 0.69
N THR A 93 4.44 -5.72 1.62
CA THR A 93 3.89 -5.02 2.79
C THR A 93 4.55 -3.65 2.98
N GLU A 94 5.28 -3.16 1.98
CA GLU A 94 6.15 -1.98 2.10
C GLU A 94 5.32 -0.71 2.24
N VAL A 95 4.29 -0.55 1.41
CA VAL A 95 3.41 0.62 1.45
C VAL A 95 2.62 0.63 2.75
N TRP A 96 2.08 -0.52 3.16
CA TRP A 96 1.42 -0.65 4.47
C TRP A 96 2.29 -0.16 5.63
N LYS A 97 3.53 -0.67 5.75
CA LYS A 97 4.45 -0.30 6.83
C LYS A 97 4.75 1.20 6.83
N SER A 98 4.99 1.78 5.65
CA SER A 98 5.26 3.21 5.54
C SER A 98 4.07 4.08 6.00
N GLY A 99 2.84 3.67 5.74
CA GLY A 99 1.66 4.45 6.17
C GLY A 99 1.30 4.32 7.63
N LEU A 100 1.67 3.21 8.28
CA LEU A 100 1.60 3.09 9.73
C LEU A 100 2.55 4.10 10.39
N GLU A 101 3.78 4.22 9.89
CA GLU A 101 4.77 5.18 10.39
C GLU A 101 4.33 6.64 10.20
N GLN A 102 3.69 6.94 9.06
CA GLN A 102 3.19 8.28 8.74
C GLN A 102 1.84 8.61 9.40
N GLY A 103 1.17 7.64 10.04
CA GLY A 103 -0.13 7.85 10.67
C GLY A 103 -1.27 8.09 9.67
N TYR A 104 -1.13 7.66 8.42
CA TYR A 104 -2.18 7.81 7.39
C TYR A 104 -3.27 6.76 7.53
N ILE A 105 -2.93 5.57 8.02
CA ILE A 105 -3.89 4.48 8.21
C ILE A 105 -4.94 4.83 9.26
N VAL A 106 -4.55 5.45 10.38
CA VAL A 106 -5.48 5.77 11.48
C VAL A 106 -6.52 6.84 11.12
N GLN A 107 -6.35 7.49 9.96
CA GLN A 107 -7.25 8.54 9.47
C GLN A 107 -8.28 8.03 8.45
N LEU A 108 -8.22 6.75 8.08
CA LEU A 108 -9.21 6.10 7.23
C LEU A 108 -10.52 5.84 7.97
N GLU A 109 -11.58 5.47 7.27
CA GLU A 109 -12.81 5.00 7.91
C GLU A 109 -12.53 3.72 8.73
N PRO A 110 -13.11 3.57 9.94
CA PRO A 110 -12.84 2.42 10.81
C PRO A 110 -13.03 1.06 10.13
N GLU A 111 -14.01 0.94 9.24
CA GLU A 111 -14.26 -0.28 8.48
C GLU A 111 -13.09 -0.65 7.55
N ILE A 112 -12.57 0.32 6.79
CA ILE A 112 -11.41 0.12 5.91
C ILE A 112 -10.17 -0.22 6.75
N GLN A 113 -9.97 0.45 7.89
CA GLN A 113 -8.85 0.19 8.78
C GLN A 113 -8.80 -1.27 9.24
N ILE A 114 -9.95 -1.83 9.67
CA ILE A 114 -10.03 -3.21 10.14
C ILE A 114 -9.72 -4.19 9.02
N LEU A 115 -10.23 -3.95 7.81
CA LEU A 115 -9.96 -4.80 6.66
C LEU A 115 -8.48 -4.78 6.28
N LEU A 116 -7.85 -3.60 6.22
CA LEU A 116 -6.43 -3.45 5.95
C LEU A 116 -5.57 -4.12 7.02
N GLN A 117 -5.85 -3.86 8.31
CA GLN A 117 -5.11 -4.50 9.40
C GLN A 117 -5.21 -6.03 9.35
N THR A 118 -6.40 -6.56 9.10
CA THR A 118 -6.61 -8.01 8.99
C THR A 118 -5.81 -8.59 7.83
N HIS A 119 -5.84 -7.93 6.67
CA HIS A 119 -5.12 -8.34 5.48
C HIS A 119 -3.60 -8.33 5.70
N TYR A 120 -3.05 -7.20 6.13
CA TYR A 120 -1.60 -7.05 6.25
C TYR A 120 -1.01 -7.83 7.40
N LYS A 121 -1.73 -7.99 8.51
CA LYS A 121 -1.30 -8.91 9.57
C LYS A 121 -1.20 -10.35 9.05
N TYR A 122 -2.19 -10.78 8.27
CA TYR A 122 -2.18 -12.11 7.65
C TYR A 122 -1.02 -12.27 6.66
N LEU A 123 -0.72 -11.24 5.86
CA LEU A 123 0.43 -11.24 4.95
C LEU A 123 1.76 -11.29 5.70
N GLU A 124 1.93 -10.53 6.78
CA GLU A 124 3.14 -10.54 7.59
C GLU A 124 3.36 -11.90 8.26
N ASP A 125 2.31 -12.48 8.86
CA ASP A 125 2.38 -13.82 9.47
C ASP A 125 2.76 -14.88 8.42
N THR A 126 2.17 -14.78 7.23
CA THR A 126 2.45 -15.66 6.09
C THR A 126 3.88 -15.49 5.57
N ASN A 127 4.34 -14.26 5.39
CA ASN A 127 5.67 -13.94 4.91
C ASN A 127 6.74 -14.40 5.91
N ASN A 128 6.50 -14.24 7.21
CA ASN A 128 7.38 -14.74 8.26
C ASN A 128 7.47 -16.27 8.21
N LEU A 129 6.33 -16.95 8.06
CA LEU A 129 6.30 -18.40 7.91
C LEU A 129 7.13 -18.87 6.70
N PHE A 130 6.92 -18.25 5.53
CA PHE A 130 7.68 -18.59 4.33
C PHE A 130 9.16 -18.21 4.42
N GLY A 131 9.49 -17.07 5.01
CA GLY A 131 10.88 -16.66 5.25
C GLY A 131 11.64 -17.70 6.08
N VAL A 132 11.05 -18.17 7.18
CA VAL A 132 11.64 -19.23 8.03
C VAL A 132 11.78 -20.55 7.28
N LEU A 133 10.81 -20.90 6.44
CA LEU A 133 10.87 -22.11 5.61
C LEU A 133 11.98 -22.03 4.54
N ASN A 134 12.19 -20.85 3.96
CA ASN A 134 13.18 -20.65 2.90
C ASN A 134 14.62 -20.57 3.44
N GLU A 135 14.84 -19.93 4.59
CA GLU A 135 16.18 -19.72 5.16
C GLU A 135 16.75 -20.96 5.87
N ASN A 136 15.92 -21.73 6.58
CA ASN A 136 16.42 -22.79 7.47
C ASN A 136 15.95 -24.20 7.11
N SER A 137 14.84 -24.35 6.40
CA SER A 137 14.08 -25.60 6.48
C SER A 137 14.36 -26.54 5.32
N TRP A 138 14.45 -26.05 4.08
CA TRP A 138 14.64 -26.93 2.93
C TRP A 138 16.03 -27.58 2.89
N SER A 139 17.11 -26.86 3.21
CA SER A 139 18.47 -27.45 3.20
C SER A 139 18.67 -28.49 4.31
N VAL A 140 18.08 -28.27 5.50
CA VAL A 140 18.11 -29.21 6.63
C VAL A 140 17.18 -30.39 6.38
N PHE A 141 16.01 -30.14 5.79
CA PHE A 141 15.06 -31.16 5.39
C PHE A 141 15.62 -32.07 4.29
N PHE A 142 16.27 -31.52 3.26
CA PHE A 142 16.96 -32.30 2.24
C PHE A 142 18.11 -33.11 2.83
N LYS A 143 18.90 -32.56 3.77
CA LYS A 143 19.91 -33.33 4.52
C LYS A 143 19.30 -34.47 5.35
N TYR A 144 18.11 -34.26 5.93
CA TYR A 144 17.39 -35.30 6.67
C TYR A 144 16.85 -36.39 5.75
N LEU A 145 16.30 -36.04 4.58
CA LEU A 145 15.89 -36.99 3.56
C LEU A 145 17.09 -37.78 3.02
N ASP A 146 18.24 -37.14 2.82
CA ASP A 146 19.48 -37.78 2.39
C ASP A 146 20.02 -38.76 3.46
N ALA A 147 19.89 -38.39 4.75
CA ALA A 147 20.21 -39.28 5.88
C ALA A 147 19.23 -40.46 6.00
N ILE A 148 17.94 -40.24 5.68
CA ILE A 148 16.92 -41.29 5.56
C ILE A 148 17.17 -42.18 4.33
N GLY A 149 17.95 -41.73 3.33
CA GLY A 149 18.40 -42.51 2.17
C GLY A 149 19.28 -43.74 2.51
N THR A 150 19.47 -44.05 3.79
CA THR A 150 19.93 -45.37 4.27
C THR A 150 18.79 -46.38 4.48
N ALA A 151 17.52 -45.96 4.36
CA ALA A 151 16.33 -46.78 4.21
C ALA A 151 15.82 -46.69 2.76
N GLU A 152 15.36 -47.81 2.21
CA GLU A 152 14.98 -48.03 0.80
C GLU A 152 14.47 -46.78 0.03
N GLU A 153 15.09 -46.51 -1.13
CA GLU A 153 14.89 -45.36 -2.04
C GLU A 153 13.41 -45.00 -2.30
N THR A 154 12.53 -46.00 -2.29
CA THR A 154 11.08 -45.88 -2.47
C THR A 154 10.39 -45.09 -1.35
N ASN A 155 10.84 -45.21 -0.10
CA ASN A 155 10.24 -44.54 1.06
C ASN A 155 10.60 -43.05 1.12
N ALA A 156 11.80 -42.70 0.66
CA ALA A 156 12.25 -41.31 0.59
C ALA A 156 11.50 -40.52 -0.50
N LYS A 157 11.25 -41.14 -1.67
CA LYS A 157 10.44 -40.53 -2.73
C LYS A 157 9.01 -40.25 -2.28
N ALA A 158 8.33 -41.24 -1.68
CA ALA A 158 6.97 -41.07 -1.19
C ALA A 158 6.84 -39.98 -0.13
N LEU A 159 7.80 -39.89 0.81
CA LEU A 159 7.82 -38.85 1.84
C LEU A 159 8.04 -37.45 1.25
N LYS A 160 8.92 -37.34 0.24
CA LYS A 160 9.14 -36.10 -0.50
C LYS A 160 7.83 -35.64 -1.16
N ASP A 161 7.17 -36.52 -1.90
CA ASP A 161 5.95 -36.19 -2.65
C ASP A 161 4.83 -35.70 -1.72
N VAL A 162 4.62 -36.36 -0.57
CA VAL A 162 3.64 -35.94 0.45
C VAL A 162 3.93 -34.53 0.96
N ILE A 163 5.20 -34.19 1.21
CA ILE A 163 5.58 -32.90 1.76
C ILE A 163 5.46 -31.78 0.72
N PHE A 164 5.78 -32.06 -0.54
CA PHE A 164 5.53 -31.11 -1.63
C PHE A 164 4.03 -30.89 -1.85
N GLU A 165 3.22 -31.94 -1.78
CA GLU A 165 1.78 -31.86 -1.89
C GLU A 165 1.16 -30.99 -0.78
N GLU A 166 1.51 -31.23 0.48
CA GLU A 166 0.99 -30.46 1.61
C GLU A 166 1.43 -28.98 1.56
N ASN A 167 2.66 -28.70 1.14
CA ASN A 167 3.12 -27.32 0.94
C ASN A 167 2.39 -26.62 -0.20
N ALA A 168 2.14 -27.32 -1.31
CA ALA A 168 1.40 -26.78 -2.44
C ALA A 168 -0.07 -26.47 -2.05
N LYS A 169 -0.73 -27.37 -1.32
CA LYS A 169 -2.08 -27.15 -0.76
C LYS A 169 -2.10 -25.95 0.18
N SER A 170 -1.15 -25.88 1.12
CA SER A 170 -1.05 -24.78 2.08
C SER A 170 -0.87 -23.43 1.37
N LYS A 171 0.01 -23.35 0.36
CA LYS A 171 0.18 -22.14 -0.44
C LYS A 171 -1.08 -21.78 -1.21
N ALA A 172 -1.77 -22.74 -1.83
CA ALA A 172 -3.03 -22.49 -2.53
C ALA A 172 -4.13 -21.96 -1.60
N ASP A 173 -4.23 -22.49 -0.38
CA ASP A 173 -5.15 -22.00 0.64
C ASP A 173 -4.83 -20.57 1.09
N ILE A 174 -3.53 -20.27 1.23
CA ILE A 174 -3.05 -18.91 1.52
C ILE A 174 -3.44 -17.97 0.39
N ASP A 175 -3.11 -18.31 -0.85
CA ASP A 175 -3.41 -17.52 -2.04
C ASP A 175 -4.91 -17.24 -2.18
N LYS A 176 -5.74 -18.27 -1.99
CA LYS A 176 -7.19 -18.12 -1.97
C LYS A 176 -7.66 -17.12 -0.91
N LYS A 177 -7.14 -17.21 0.31
CA LYS A 177 -7.51 -16.27 1.40
C LYS A 177 -7.05 -14.85 1.10
N VAL A 178 -5.81 -14.66 0.63
CA VAL A 178 -5.29 -13.34 0.22
C VAL A 178 -6.19 -12.73 -0.84
N GLY A 179 -6.51 -13.49 -1.89
CA GLY A 179 -7.38 -13.02 -2.98
C GLY A 179 -8.78 -12.62 -2.50
N VAL A 180 -9.41 -13.41 -1.63
CA VAL A 180 -10.74 -13.11 -1.06
C VAL A 180 -10.72 -11.83 -0.24
N VAL A 181 -9.75 -11.68 0.67
CA VAL A 181 -9.66 -10.48 1.52
C VAL A 181 -9.32 -9.25 0.69
N ALA A 182 -8.37 -9.35 -0.26
CA ALA A 182 -8.01 -8.25 -1.14
C ALA A 182 -9.22 -7.77 -1.97
N ASN A 183 -10.02 -8.68 -2.51
CA ASN A 183 -11.27 -8.32 -3.21
C ASN A 183 -12.27 -7.59 -2.31
N SER A 184 -12.37 -7.98 -1.03
CA SER A 184 -13.26 -7.29 -0.09
C SER A 184 -12.80 -5.86 0.21
N ILE A 185 -11.48 -5.62 0.26
CA ILE A 185 -10.91 -4.28 0.42
C ILE A 185 -11.14 -3.45 -0.84
N LEU A 186 -10.75 -3.99 -2.01
CA LEU A 186 -10.92 -3.37 -3.32
C LEU A 186 -12.39 -3.23 -3.74
N ALA A 187 -13.36 -3.67 -2.93
CA ALA A 187 -14.77 -3.33 -3.14
C ALA A 187 -15.14 -1.97 -2.53
N LYS A 188 -14.39 -1.51 -1.53
CA LYS A 188 -14.70 -0.33 -0.70
C LYS A 188 -13.62 0.75 -0.74
N PHE A 189 -12.37 0.36 -0.91
CA PHE A 189 -11.21 1.25 -0.89
C PHE A 189 -10.77 1.53 -2.33
N HIS A 190 -11.18 2.68 -2.87
CA HIS A 190 -10.91 3.10 -4.26
C HIS A 190 -10.32 4.52 -4.35
N PRO A 191 -9.20 4.80 -3.69
CA PRO A 191 -8.62 6.14 -3.67
C PRO A 191 -8.31 6.66 -5.09
N THR A 192 -7.87 5.82 -6.01
CA THR A 192 -7.65 6.24 -7.42
C THR A 192 -8.93 6.78 -8.05
N LYS A 193 -10.05 6.09 -7.85
CA LYS A 193 -11.36 6.51 -8.34
C LYS A 193 -11.83 7.79 -7.64
N GLU A 194 -11.67 7.90 -6.32
CA GLU A 194 -12.04 9.09 -5.55
C GLU A 194 -11.30 10.33 -6.04
N ARG A 195 -10.00 10.21 -6.36
CA ARG A 195 -9.23 11.30 -6.98
C ARG A 195 -9.75 11.66 -8.37
N LEU A 196 -10.12 10.66 -9.17
CA LEU A 196 -10.74 10.84 -10.48
C LEU A 196 -12.17 11.40 -10.39
N GLU A 197 -12.77 11.53 -9.22
CA GLU A 197 -14.07 12.16 -9.03
C GLU A 197 -13.94 13.56 -8.39
N ASN A 198 -12.89 13.80 -7.60
CA ASN A 198 -12.66 15.05 -6.89
C ASN A 198 -12.02 16.16 -7.79
N PRO A 199 -12.72 17.28 -8.06
CA PRO A 199 -12.21 18.35 -8.92
C PRO A 199 -10.92 19.01 -8.42
N LEU A 200 -10.76 19.14 -7.10
CA LEU A 200 -9.58 19.77 -6.51
C LEU A 200 -8.36 18.86 -6.69
N LEU A 201 -8.49 17.57 -6.39
CA LEU A 201 -7.39 16.60 -6.52
C LEU A 201 -7.01 16.34 -7.98
N LYS A 202 -7.96 16.48 -8.92
CA LYS A 202 -7.70 16.45 -10.37
C LYS A 202 -6.75 17.54 -10.83
N ILE A 203 -6.95 18.77 -10.35
CA ILE A 203 -6.09 19.91 -10.72
C ILE A 203 -4.63 19.61 -10.37
N PHE A 204 -4.39 18.99 -9.20
CA PHE A 204 -3.06 18.63 -8.74
C PHE A 204 -2.50 17.30 -9.31
N MET A 205 -3.26 16.61 -10.17
CA MET A 205 -2.83 15.38 -10.81
C MET A 205 -2.13 15.62 -12.16
N GLY A 206 -2.41 16.76 -12.80
CA GLY A 206 -2.01 17.02 -14.17
C GLY A 206 -2.90 16.28 -15.17
N GLU A 207 -3.34 16.97 -16.22
CA GLU A 207 -4.30 16.41 -17.19
C GLU A 207 -3.73 15.19 -17.94
N GLU A 208 -2.41 15.10 -18.03
CA GLU A 208 -1.68 14.03 -18.73
C GLU A 208 -1.75 12.67 -18.03
N VAL A 209 -2.00 12.66 -16.71
CA VAL A 209 -2.04 11.43 -15.88
C VAL A 209 -3.45 10.81 -15.87
N ILE A 210 -4.48 11.62 -16.13
CA ILE A 210 -5.90 11.21 -16.12
C ILE A 210 -6.19 10.02 -17.06
N PRO A 211 -5.69 9.97 -18.31
CA PRO A 211 -5.94 8.85 -19.21
C PRO A 211 -5.36 7.52 -18.71
N GLY A 212 -4.19 7.56 -18.07
CA GLY A 212 -3.51 6.35 -17.56
C GLY A 212 -4.22 5.72 -16.36
N LEU A 213 -4.88 6.52 -15.53
CA LEU A 213 -5.61 6.05 -14.35
C LEU A 213 -7.06 5.61 -14.62
N LYS A 214 -7.62 5.96 -15.79
CA LYS A 214 -8.97 5.52 -16.18
C LYS A 214 -9.05 4.04 -16.60
N GLY A 215 -7.90 3.40 -16.82
CA GLY A 215 -7.79 1.98 -17.18
C GLY A 215 -7.37 1.06 -16.03
N VAL A 216 -7.26 1.59 -14.81
CA VAL A 216 -6.96 0.86 -13.57
C VAL A 216 -8.27 0.48 -12.88
#